data_AF-A0A6A2ZHQ2-F1
#
_entry.id   AF-A0A6A2ZHQ2-F1
#
_cell.length_a   1.000
_cell.length_b   1.000
_cell.length_c   1.000
_cell.angle_alpha   90.00
_cell.angle_beta   90.00
_cell.angle_gamma   90.00
#
_symmetry.space_group_name_H-M   'P 1'
#
loop_
_entity.id
_entity.type
_entity.pdbx_description
1 polymer ?
#
loop_
_entity_poly.entity_id
_entity_poly.type
_entity_poly.pdbx_seq_one_letter_code
_entity_poly.pdbx_strand_id
1 'polypeptide(L)'
;MSLSFFKPSRPKILPEVAKAIKDSLNALDAKTVAEVKALEKAMEEVEKNFAVMRCMLSGDGEVEPNVEQVSLLALEISKEDVISLVIHKLPTLG
;
A
#
# COMPACT_ATOMS: atom_id res chain seq x y z
N MET A 1 10.98 6.12 26.08
CA MET A 1 10.06 7.13 25.50
C MET A 1 9.45 6.50 24.25
N SER A 2 8.32 5.81 24.38
CA SER A 2 7.66 5.14 23.25
C SER A 2 6.66 6.12 22.62
N LEU A 3 6.85 6.42 21.34
CA LEU A 3 5.98 7.30 20.57
C LEU A 3 4.88 6.47 19.90
N SER A 4 3.83 6.16 20.67
CA SER A 4 2.61 5.53 20.17
C SER A 4 1.80 6.55 19.39
N PHE A 5 1.97 6.60 18.06
CA PHE A 5 1.23 7.50 17.16
C PHE A 5 0.36 6.82 16.10
N PHE A 6 0.08 5.53 16.23
CA PHE A 6 -0.94 4.90 15.41
C PHE A 6 -2.22 4.74 16.24
N LYS A 7 -3.04 5.82 16.20
CA LYS A 7 -4.48 5.67 16.40
C LYS A 7 -4.95 4.48 15.59
N PRO A 8 -5.83 3.60 16.10
CA PRO A 8 -6.51 2.62 15.28
C PRO A 8 -7.41 3.41 14.33
N SER A 9 -6.85 3.85 13.19
CA SER A 9 -7.63 4.28 12.06
C SER A 9 -8.40 3.04 11.65
N ARG A 10 -9.66 2.99 12.10
CA ARG A 10 -10.76 2.17 11.61
C ARG A 10 -10.38 1.44 10.32
N PRO A 11 -10.50 0.11 10.26
CA PRO A 11 -9.94 -0.68 9.18
C PRO A 11 -10.42 -0.11 7.86
N LYS A 12 -9.48 0.44 7.06
CA LYS A 12 -9.73 0.62 5.64
C LYS A 12 -10.23 -0.74 5.16
N ILE A 13 -11.39 -0.75 4.54
CA ILE A 13 -12.05 -1.96 4.05
C ILE A 13 -11.00 -2.67 3.20
N LEU A 14 -10.57 -3.89 3.56
CA LEU A 14 -9.45 -4.62 2.92
C LEU A 14 -9.42 -4.49 1.37
N PRO A 15 -10.57 -4.53 0.66
CA PRO A 15 -10.70 -4.17 -0.75
C PRO A 15 -10.12 -2.81 -1.18
N GLU A 16 -10.36 -1.77 -0.38
CA GLU A 16 -9.86 -0.42 -0.64
C GLU A 16 -8.34 -0.34 -0.55
N VAL A 17 -7.67 -1.21 0.22
CA VAL A 17 -6.21 -1.20 0.33
C VAL A 17 -5.58 -1.68 -0.98
N ALA A 18 -6.02 -2.80 -1.52
CA ALA A 18 -5.52 -3.31 -2.79
C ALA A 18 -5.82 -2.36 -3.95
N LYS A 19 -7.04 -1.79 -3.97
CA LYS A 19 -7.43 -0.79 -4.96
C LYS A 19 -6.62 0.50 -4.84
N ALA A 20 -6.40 1.01 -3.63
CA ALA A 20 -5.56 2.18 -3.40
C ALA A 20 -4.12 1.94 -3.84
N ILE A 21 -3.54 0.77 -3.56
CA ILE A 21 -2.19 0.42 -4.02
C ILE A 21 -2.14 0.44 -5.56
N LYS A 22 -3.11 -0.18 -6.23
CA LYS A 22 -3.20 -0.19 -7.69
C LYS A 22 -3.34 1.22 -8.27
N ASP A 23 -4.22 2.03 -7.72
CA ASP A 23 -4.46 3.41 -8.17
C ASP A 23 -3.20 4.27 -7.99
N SER A 24 -2.52 4.16 -6.85
CA SER A 24 -1.25 4.86 -6.59
C SER A 24 -0.13 4.39 -7.54
N LEU A 25 -0.03 3.08 -7.83
CA LEU A 25 0.97 2.56 -8.78
C LEU A 25 0.69 2.98 -10.23
N ASN A 26 -0.59 3.08 -10.63
CA ASN A 26 -0.97 3.61 -11.95
C ASN A 26 -0.67 5.11 -12.07
N ALA A 27 -0.76 5.87 -10.97
CA ALA A 27 -0.42 7.28 -10.95
C ALA A 27 1.07 7.57 -11.21
N LEU A 28 1.95 6.56 -11.13
CA LEU A 28 3.39 6.70 -11.39
C LEU A 28 3.78 6.86 -12.87
N ASP A 29 2.86 6.71 -13.84
CA ASP A 29 3.16 6.81 -15.28
C ASP A 29 3.29 8.25 -15.82
N ALA A 30 3.09 9.23 -14.97
CA ALA A 30 3.02 10.65 -15.29
C ALA A 30 4.43 11.26 -15.44
N LYS A 31 4.79 11.80 -16.63
CA LYS A 31 6.18 12.18 -17.02
C LYS A 31 6.44 13.70 -17.18
N THR A 32 5.50 14.58 -16.87
CA THR A 32 5.66 16.05 -17.06
C THR A 32 6.13 16.78 -15.78
N VAL A 33 6.63 18.01 -15.92
CA VAL A 33 7.22 18.78 -14.79
C VAL A 33 6.20 19.13 -13.70
N ALA A 34 4.92 19.34 -14.06
CA ALA A 34 3.83 19.50 -13.10
C ALA A 34 3.49 18.18 -12.37
N GLU A 35 3.80 17.05 -13.03
CA GLU A 35 3.61 15.70 -12.49
C GLU A 35 4.76 15.27 -11.59
N VAL A 36 5.90 15.98 -11.50
CA VAL A 36 6.99 15.61 -10.55
C VAL A 36 6.52 15.71 -9.10
N LYS A 37 5.82 16.79 -8.73
CA LYS A 37 5.20 16.89 -7.39
C LYS A 37 4.08 15.88 -7.18
N ALA A 38 3.33 15.56 -8.23
CA ALA A 38 2.29 14.54 -8.17
C ALA A 38 2.88 13.13 -8.05
N LEU A 39 4.04 12.91 -8.67
CA LEU A 39 4.83 11.68 -8.65
C LEU A 39 5.44 11.48 -7.26
N GLU A 40 6.08 12.50 -6.68
CA GLU A 40 6.57 12.45 -5.29
C GLU A 40 5.44 12.08 -4.32
N LYS A 41 4.27 12.72 -4.47
CA LYS A 41 3.11 12.41 -3.65
C LYS A 41 2.56 11.00 -3.90
N ALA A 42 2.51 10.55 -5.16
CA ALA A 42 2.10 9.20 -5.50
C ALA A 42 3.07 8.16 -4.92
N MET A 43 4.38 8.43 -4.95
CA MET A 43 5.40 7.59 -4.31
C MET A 43 5.21 7.52 -2.79
N GLU A 44 4.99 8.65 -2.13
CA GLU A 44 4.70 8.70 -0.68
C GLU A 44 3.43 7.90 -0.33
N GLU A 45 2.39 7.98 -1.18
CA GLU A 45 1.18 7.18 -1.03
C GLU A 45 1.42 5.68 -1.24
N VAL A 46 2.22 5.29 -2.25
CA VAL A 46 2.64 3.89 -2.45
C VAL A 46 3.38 3.38 -1.22
N GLU A 47 4.40 4.11 -0.72
CA GLU A 47 5.15 3.71 0.47
C GLU A 47 4.26 3.54 1.70
N LYS A 48 3.35 4.50 1.94
CA LYS A 48 2.42 4.44 3.06
C LYS A 48 1.49 3.24 2.96
N ASN A 49 0.97 2.96 1.76
CA ASN A 49 0.10 1.81 1.54
C ASN A 49 0.86 0.48 1.71
N PHE A 50 2.11 0.39 1.26
CA PHE A 50 2.97 -0.77 1.47
C PHE A 50 3.34 -0.97 2.95
N ALA A 51 3.59 0.10 3.69
CA ALA A 51 3.85 0.04 5.13
C ALA A 51 2.62 -0.49 5.89
N VAL A 52 1.42 -0.04 5.51
CA VAL A 52 0.16 -0.56 6.06
C VAL A 52 -0.02 -2.04 5.69
N MET A 53 0.18 -2.41 4.43
CA MET A 53 0.09 -3.79 3.97
C MET A 53 1.06 -4.71 4.73
N ARG A 54 2.32 -4.28 4.91
CA ARG A 54 3.33 -5.01 5.69
C ARG A 54 2.91 -5.16 7.15
N CYS A 55 2.38 -4.10 7.76
CA CYS A 55 1.86 -4.12 9.12
C CYS A 55 0.70 -5.12 9.27
N MET A 56 -0.23 -5.16 8.30
CA MET A 56 -1.33 -6.12 8.30
C MET A 56 -0.88 -7.58 8.14
N LEU A 57 0.21 -7.81 7.38
CA LEU A 57 0.74 -9.15 7.13
C LEU A 57 1.68 -9.66 8.25
N SER A 58 2.50 -8.77 8.82
CA SER A 58 3.57 -9.13 9.76
C SER A 58 3.22 -8.83 11.22
N GLY A 59 2.16 -8.05 11.46
CA GLY A 59 1.89 -7.43 12.75
C GLY A 59 2.82 -6.24 13.02
N ASP A 60 2.45 -5.41 14.00
CA ASP A 60 3.27 -4.29 14.49
C ASP A 60 4.04 -4.63 15.78
N GLY A 61 4.00 -5.89 16.20
CA GLY A 61 4.60 -6.37 17.46
C GLY A 61 3.67 -6.27 18.67
N GLU A 62 2.60 -5.49 18.59
CA GLU A 62 1.57 -5.35 19.63
C GLU A 62 0.24 -6.02 19.22
N VAL A 63 -0.04 -6.05 17.92
CA VAL A 63 -1.21 -6.66 17.30
C VAL A 63 -0.77 -7.82 16.41
N GLU A 64 -1.24 -9.02 16.74
CA GLU A 64 -1.03 -10.20 15.91
C GLU A 64 -1.82 -10.11 14.60
N PRO A 65 -1.21 -10.47 13.46
CA PRO A 65 -1.89 -10.44 12.18
C PRO A 65 -3.04 -11.46 12.16
N ASN A 66 -4.26 -10.99 11.87
CA ASN A 66 -5.41 -11.86 11.74
C ASN A 66 -5.34 -12.64 10.40
N VAL A 67 -5.28 -13.96 10.48
CA VAL A 67 -5.21 -14.89 9.35
C VAL A 67 -6.34 -14.68 8.33
N GLU A 68 -7.55 -14.37 8.79
CA GLU A 68 -8.71 -14.12 7.92
C GLU A 68 -8.53 -12.82 7.11
N GLN A 69 -8.00 -11.78 7.76
CA GLN A 69 -7.70 -10.50 7.10
C GLN A 69 -6.53 -10.62 6.13
N VAL A 70 -5.49 -11.38 6.50
CA VAL A 70 -4.36 -11.70 5.63
C VAL A 70 -4.82 -12.45 4.39
N SER A 71 -5.70 -13.45 4.56
CA SER A 71 -6.24 -14.23 3.45
C SER A 71 -7.08 -13.38 2.50
N LEU A 72 -7.95 -12.51 3.04
CA LEU A 72 -8.75 -11.56 2.24
C LEU A 72 -7.87 -10.57 1.48
N LEU A 73 -6.84 -10.02 2.14
CA LEU A 73 -5.88 -9.11 1.52
C LEU A 73 -5.10 -9.80 0.39
N ALA A 74 -4.64 -11.03 0.60
CA ALA A 74 -3.92 -11.80 -0.41
C ALA A 74 -4.80 -12.12 -1.63
N LEU A 75 -6.09 -12.43 -1.40
CA LEU A 75 -7.05 -12.69 -2.46
C LEU A 75 -7.27 -11.43 -3.33
N GLU A 76 -7.45 -10.28 -2.69
CA GLU A 76 -7.69 -9.02 -3.39
C GLU A 76 -6.44 -8.55 -4.15
N ILE A 77 -5.26 -8.59 -3.51
CA ILE A 77 -3.98 -8.28 -4.18
C ILE A 77 -3.76 -9.16 -5.43
N SER A 78 -4.15 -10.44 -5.35
CA SER A 78 -4.05 -11.38 -6.47
C SER A 78 -5.08 -11.10 -7.55
N LYS A 79 -6.31 -10.72 -7.18
CA LYS A 79 -7.40 -10.42 -8.10
C LYS A 79 -7.20 -9.11 -8.86
N GLU A 80 -6.65 -8.10 -8.19
CA GLU A 80 -6.38 -6.78 -8.78
C GLU A 80 -5.08 -6.74 -9.61
N ASP A 81 -4.35 -7.86 -9.73
CA ASP A 81 -3.05 -8.00 -10.38
C ASP A 81 -1.97 -7.05 -9.82
N VAL A 82 -2.09 -6.71 -8.53
CA VAL A 82 -1.20 -5.73 -7.87
C VAL A 82 0.25 -6.20 -7.92
N ILE A 83 0.52 -7.49 -7.72
CA ILE A 83 1.89 -8.05 -7.75
C ILE A 83 2.55 -7.81 -9.11
N SER A 84 1.81 -8.05 -10.20
CA SER A 84 2.29 -7.80 -11.56
C SER A 84 2.60 -6.32 -11.78
N LEU A 85 1.71 -5.45 -11.30
CA LEU A 85 1.88 -4.00 -11.38
C LEU A 85 3.12 -3.53 -10.62
N VAL A 86 3.37 -4.06 -9.42
CA VAL A 86 4.55 -3.73 -8.61
C VAL A 86 5.84 -4.13 -9.33
N ILE A 87 5.89 -5.31 -9.94
CA ILE A 87 7.05 -5.76 -10.72
C ILE A 87 7.29 -4.85 -11.93
N HIS A 88 6.22 -4.45 -12.63
CA HIS A 88 6.34 -3.55 -13.79
C HIS A 88 6.75 -2.12 -13.39
N LYS A 89 6.32 -1.64 -12.21
CA LYS A 89 6.65 -0.30 -11.68
C LYS A 89 7.92 -0.27 -10.85
N LEU A 90 8.54 -1.41 -10.57
CA LEU A 90 9.77 -1.55 -9.80
C LEU A 90 10.92 -0.65 -10.30
N PRO A 91 11.13 -0.45 -11.62
CA PRO A 91 12.12 0.51 -12.14
C PRO A 91 11.83 1.97 -11.78
N THR A 92 10.58 2.30 -11.46
CA THR A 92 10.13 3.65 -11.09
C THR A 92 10.07 3.85 -9.57
N LEU A 93 10.03 2.75 -8.80
CA LEU A 93 10.03 2.74 -7.34
C LEU A 93 11.45 2.75 -6.73
N GLY A 94 12.47 2.94 -7.57
CA GLY A 94 13.89 2.95 -7.21
C GLY A 94 14.41 4.31 -6.77
#